data_AF-A0A365TCY9-F1
#
_entry.id   AF-A0A365TCY9-F1
#
_cell.length_a   1.000
_cell.length_b   1.000
_cell.length_c   1.000
_cell.angle_alpha   90.00
_cell.angle_beta   90.00
_cell.angle_gamma   90.00
#
_symmetry.space_group_name_H-M   'P 1'
#
loop_
_entity.id
_entity.type
_entity.pdbx_description
1 polymer ?
#
loop_
_entity_poly.entity_id
_entity_poly.type
_entity_poly.pdbx_seq_one_letter_code
_entity_poly.pdbx_strand_id
1 'polypeptide(L)'
;MTVLDATMELLHVLFAGVWAGWTLFVAALVVPAARDGRLGAEALDWLTGRYAQFSTLAAVVLFATGGHLAGTRYEVESLTGTGRGHLVLAMVALWFALAGLSHVGRSRLSDALDRESASDAAAGVAPIFYAAGAVAVGLLLVAGLL
;
A
#
# COMPACT_ATOMS: atom_id res chain seq x y z
N MET A 1 -13.96 13.64 -21.78
CA MET A 1 -13.23 12.47 -21.25
C MET A 1 -13.02 11.49 -22.38
N THR A 2 -11.77 11.16 -22.70
CA THR A 2 -11.47 10.12 -23.69
C THR A 2 -11.65 8.73 -23.07
N VAL A 3 -11.76 7.68 -23.90
CA VAL A 3 -11.77 6.29 -23.40
C VAL A 3 -10.50 5.98 -22.60
N LEU A 4 -9.37 6.57 -22.99
CA LEU A 4 -8.11 6.45 -22.28
C LEU A 4 -8.18 7.05 -20.87
N ASP A 5 -8.71 8.27 -20.74
CA ASP A 5 -8.85 8.93 -19.43
C ASP A 5 -9.74 8.12 -18.49
N ALA A 6 -10.87 7.62 -18.99
CA ALA A 6 -11.76 6.77 -18.22
C ALA A 6 -11.09 5.46 -17.78
N THR A 7 -10.30 4.85 -18.67
CA THR A 7 -9.54 3.62 -18.37
C THR A 7 -8.49 3.88 -17.31
N MET A 8 -7.73 4.98 -17.42
CA MET A 8 -6.69 5.34 -16.46
C MET A 8 -7.29 5.63 -15.08
N GLU A 9 -8.40 6.36 -15.03
CA GLU A 9 -9.12 6.63 -13.79
C GLU A 9 -9.67 5.36 -13.13
N LEU A 10 -10.31 4.49 -13.91
CA LEU A 10 -10.83 3.21 -13.41
C LEU A 10 -9.72 2.34 -12.83
N LEU A 11 -8.60 2.18 -13.56
CA LEU A 11 -7.45 1.41 -13.08
C LEU A 11 -6.84 2.03 -11.84
N HIS A 12 -6.72 3.37 -11.79
CA HIS A 12 -6.16 4.06 -10.64
C HIS A 12 -6.98 3.78 -9.38
N VAL A 13 -8.30 4.01 -9.44
CA VAL A 13 -9.20 3.83 -8.29
C VAL A 13 -9.27 2.37 -7.87
N LEU A 14 -9.35 1.43 -8.82
CA LEU A 14 -9.41 0.00 -8.53
C LEU A 14 -8.15 -0.48 -7.79
N PHE A 15 -6.96 -0.19 -8.33
CA PHE A 15 -5.71 -0.61 -7.70
C PHE A 15 -5.48 0.10 -6.37
N ALA A 16 -5.83 1.38 -6.26
CA ALA A 16 -5.70 2.13 -5.02
C ALA A 16 -6.57 1.52 -3.92
N GLY A 17 -7.85 1.27 -4.23
CA GLY A 17 -8.81 0.69 -3.27
C GLY A 17 -8.43 -0.72 -2.85
N VAL A 18 -8.09 -1.60 -3.80
CA VAL A 18 -7.68 -2.98 -3.49
C VAL A 18 -6.38 -3.01 -2.68
N TRP A 19 -5.38 -2.20 -3.05
CA TRP A 19 -4.11 -2.20 -2.35
C TRP A 19 -4.25 -1.68 -0.92
N ALA A 20 -4.89 -0.52 -0.74
CA ALA A 20 -5.14 0.03 0.59
C ALA A 20 -5.97 -0.95 1.45
N GLY A 21 -7.04 -1.54 0.89
CA GLY A 21 -7.87 -2.52 1.58
C GLY A 21 -7.09 -3.78 1.99
N TRP A 22 -6.24 -4.31 1.11
CA TRP A 22 -5.42 -5.48 1.42
C TRP A 22 -4.37 -5.15 2.49
N THR A 23 -3.72 -3.98 2.44
CA THR A 23 -2.82 -3.53 3.52
C THR A 23 -3.54 -3.49 4.85
N LEU A 24 -4.74 -2.90 4.91
CA LEU A 24 -5.55 -2.87 6.13
C LEU A 24 -5.93 -4.27 6.61
N PHE A 25 -6.29 -5.17 5.69
CA PHE A 25 -6.55 -6.58 6.01
C PHE A 25 -5.32 -7.27 6.62
N VAL A 26 -4.13 -7.07 6.04
CA VAL A 26 -2.88 -7.64 6.57
C VAL A 26 -2.59 -7.08 7.96
N ALA A 27 -2.64 -5.76 8.11
CA ALA A 27 -2.35 -5.08 9.37
C ALA A 27 -3.36 -5.45 10.48
N ALA A 28 -4.65 -5.46 10.19
CA ALA A 28 -5.70 -5.61 11.19
C ALA A 28 -6.07 -7.06 11.50
N LEU A 29 -5.86 -8.00 10.56
CA LEU A 29 -6.31 -9.38 10.72
C LEU A 29 -5.18 -10.41 10.58
N VAL A 30 -4.35 -10.33 9.54
CA VAL A 30 -3.31 -11.33 9.29
C VAL A 30 -2.23 -11.28 10.36
N VAL A 31 -1.67 -10.10 10.62
CA VAL A 31 -0.59 -9.93 11.59
C VAL A 31 -1.05 -10.29 13.02
N PRO A 32 -2.21 -9.80 13.51
CA PRO A 32 -2.73 -10.24 14.82
C PRO A 32 -2.97 -11.76 14.87
N ALA A 33 -3.59 -12.36 13.85
CA ALA A 33 -3.85 -13.80 13.85
C ALA A 33 -2.54 -14.62 13.89
N ALA A 34 -1.48 -14.19 13.20
CA ALA A 34 -0.18 -14.83 13.26
C ALA A 34 0.47 -14.70 14.64
N ARG A 35 0.41 -13.51 15.25
CA ARG A 35 0.89 -13.27 16.62
C ARG A 35 0.16 -14.09 17.68
N ASP A 36 -1.11 -14.40 17.46
CA ASP A 36 -1.91 -15.25 18.34
C ASP A 36 -1.70 -16.74 18.06
N GLY A 37 -0.75 -17.10 17.19
CA GLY A 37 -0.45 -18.49 16.83
C GLY A 37 -1.50 -19.16 15.95
N ARG A 38 -2.42 -18.40 15.33
CA ARG A 38 -3.51 -18.92 14.49
C ARG A 38 -3.10 -19.14 13.03
N LEU A 39 -1.92 -18.66 12.63
CA LEU A 39 -1.34 -18.86 11.29
C LEU A 39 0.05 -19.49 11.43
N GLY A 40 0.28 -20.59 10.72
CA GLY A 40 1.60 -21.22 10.60
C GLY A 40 2.53 -20.44 9.66
N ALA A 41 3.83 -20.75 9.73
CA ALA A 41 4.87 -20.06 8.96
C ALA A 41 4.61 -20.07 7.45
N GLU A 42 4.27 -21.23 6.89
CA GLU A 42 4.00 -21.38 5.44
C GLU A 42 2.84 -20.50 4.96
N ALA A 43 1.73 -20.50 5.69
CA ALA A 43 0.56 -19.68 5.35
C ALA A 43 0.88 -18.19 5.45
N LEU A 44 1.61 -17.78 6.50
CA LEU A 44 2.02 -16.40 6.70
C LEU A 44 3.00 -15.92 5.61
N ASP A 45 4.00 -16.74 5.26
CA ASP A 45 4.95 -16.43 4.20
C ASP A 45 4.26 -16.29 2.84
N TRP A 46 3.35 -17.22 2.53
CA TRP A 46 2.57 -17.17 1.29
C TRP A 46 1.70 -15.92 1.22
N LEU A 47 0.92 -15.62 2.27
CA LEU A 47 0.02 -14.46 2.31
C LEU A 47 0.80 -13.15 2.14
N THR A 48 1.88 -12.98 2.90
CA THR A 48 2.69 -11.76 2.86
C THR A 48 3.53 -11.64 1.60
N GLY A 49 3.97 -12.77 1.02
CA GLY A 49 4.60 -12.83 -0.30
C GLY A 49 3.66 -12.37 -1.41
N ARG A 50 2.42 -12.86 -1.43
CA ARG A 50 1.39 -12.44 -2.40
C ARG A 50 1.04 -10.97 -2.24
N TYR A 51 0.93 -10.49 -1.00
CA TYR A 51 0.74 -9.09 -0.68
C TYR A 51 1.89 -8.22 -1.22
N ALA A 52 3.15 -8.60 -1.01
CA ALA A 52 4.30 -7.84 -1.48
C ALA A 52 4.38 -7.79 -3.01
N GLN A 53 4.15 -8.93 -3.68
CA GLN A 53 4.08 -9.00 -5.15
C GLN A 53 2.98 -8.09 -5.71
N PHE A 54 1.78 -8.14 -5.12
CA PHE A 54 0.69 -7.27 -5.51
C PHE A 54 1.02 -5.79 -5.24
N SER A 55 1.67 -5.48 -4.11
CA SER A 55 2.09 -4.13 -3.77
C SER A 55 3.06 -3.55 -4.80
N THR A 56 4.01 -4.34 -5.31
CA THR A 56 4.92 -3.92 -6.39
C THR A 56 4.15 -3.62 -7.68
N LEU A 57 3.24 -4.51 -8.08
CA LEU A 57 2.40 -4.29 -9.26
C LEU A 57 1.53 -3.03 -9.10
N ALA A 58 0.86 -2.89 -7.96
CA ALA A 58 0.00 -1.76 -7.67
C ALA A 58 0.78 -0.44 -7.67
N ALA A 59 1.99 -0.39 -7.09
CA ALA A 59 2.83 0.80 -7.12
C ALA A 59 3.13 1.25 -8.56
N VAL A 60 3.47 0.32 -9.45
CA VAL A 60 3.74 0.63 -10.87
C VAL A 60 2.48 1.13 -11.57
N VAL A 61 1.35 0.43 -11.40
CA VAL A 61 0.07 0.82 -12.03
C VAL A 61 -0.38 2.19 -11.53
N LEU A 62 -0.29 2.46 -10.22
CA LEU A 62 -0.68 3.74 -9.63
C LEU A 62 0.25 4.88 -10.02
N PHE A 63 1.55 4.63 -10.16
CA PHE A 63 2.47 5.64 -10.66
C PHE A 63 2.15 6.01 -12.12
N ALA A 64 1.90 5.03 -12.98
CA ALA A 64 1.57 5.27 -14.38
C ALA A 64 0.22 5.99 -14.53
N THR A 65 -0.83 5.44 -13.92
CA THR A 65 -2.19 6.01 -14.00
C THR A 65 -2.29 7.35 -13.27
N GLY A 66 -1.68 7.47 -12.10
CA GLY A 66 -1.64 8.72 -11.34
C GLY A 66 -0.84 9.81 -12.04
N GLY A 67 0.26 9.44 -12.70
CA GLY A 67 1.03 10.34 -13.56
C GLY A 67 0.21 10.86 -14.74
N HIS A 68 -0.54 9.99 -15.43
CA HIS A 68 -1.47 10.41 -16.50
C HIS A 68 -2.54 11.36 -15.98
N LEU A 69 -3.20 11.01 -14.88
CA LEU A 69 -4.26 11.86 -14.28
C LEU A 69 -3.71 13.20 -13.79
N ALA A 70 -2.54 13.21 -13.15
CA ALA A 70 -1.91 14.43 -12.68
C ALA A 70 -1.49 15.33 -13.87
N GLY A 71 -0.83 14.76 -14.88
CA GLY A 71 -0.36 15.49 -16.06
C GLY A 71 -1.48 16.00 -16.98
N THR A 72 -2.68 15.44 -16.89
CA THR A 72 -3.85 15.92 -17.65
C THR A 72 -4.73 16.88 -16.87
N ARG A 73 -4.67 16.87 -15.53
CA ARG A 73 -5.54 17.69 -14.65
C ARG A 73 -4.85 18.86 -13.99
N TYR A 74 -3.52 18.86 -13.91
CA TYR A 74 -2.75 19.88 -13.20
C TYR A 74 -1.62 20.43 -14.06
N GLU A 75 -1.45 21.75 -14.01
CA GLU A 75 -0.20 22.42 -14.36
C GLU A 75 0.75 22.40 -13.15
N VAL A 76 2.06 22.57 -13.38
CA VAL A 76 3.08 22.56 -12.30
C VAL A 76 2.72 23.55 -11.19
N GLU A 77 2.33 24.78 -11.53
CA GLU A 77 1.95 25.82 -10.58
C GLU A 77 0.71 25.41 -9.76
N SER A 78 -0.30 24.82 -10.40
CA SER A 78 -1.49 24.35 -9.70
C SER A 78 -1.21 23.15 -8.79
N LEU A 79 -0.26 22.29 -9.16
CA LEU A 79 0.12 21.09 -8.41
C LEU A 79 0.90 21.44 -7.14
N THR A 80 1.76 22.46 -7.20
CA THR A 80 2.61 22.89 -6.06
C THR A 80 2.06 24.11 -5.31
N GLY A 81 1.08 24.81 -5.87
CA GLY A 81 0.55 26.07 -5.32
C GLY A 81 -0.83 25.96 -4.69
N THR A 82 -1.55 24.84 -4.84
CA THR A 82 -2.94 24.71 -4.36
C THR A 82 -3.12 23.61 -3.33
N GLY A 83 -4.16 23.72 -2.49
CA GLY A 83 -4.50 22.68 -1.51
C GLY A 83 -4.77 21.31 -2.15
N ARG A 84 -5.50 21.28 -3.28
CA ARG A 84 -5.72 20.04 -4.04
C ARG A 84 -4.42 19.46 -4.60
N GLY A 85 -3.55 20.31 -5.14
CA GLY A 85 -2.23 19.89 -5.62
C GLY A 85 -1.37 19.25 -4.52
N HIS A 86 -1.33 19.87 -3.33
CA HIS A 86 -0.64 19.30 -2.16
C HIS A 86 -1.22 17.95 -1.72
N LEU A 87 -2.54 17.74 -1.81
CA LEU A 87 -3.14 16.42 -1.55
C LEU A 87 -2.65 15.36 -2.55
N VAL A 88 -2.52 15.70 -3.84
CA VAL A 88 -1.95 14.78 -4.84
C VAL A 88 -0.49 14.45 -4.51
N LEU A 89 0.32 15.46 -4.18
CA LEU A 89 1.73 15.25 -3.80
C LEU A 89 1.87 14.41 -2.52
N ALA A 90 1.03 14.66 -1.52
CA ALA A 90 0.96 13.86 -0.31
C ALA A 90 0.57 12.41 -0.63
N MET A 91 -0.42 12.20 -1.50
CA MET A 91 -0.83 10.87 -1.95
C MET A 91 0.33 10.12 -2.61
N VAL A 92 1.10 10.77 -3.48
CA VAL A 92 2.30 10.17 -4.10
C VAL A 92 3.32 9.77 -3.03
N ALA A 93 3.62 10.66 -2.08
CA ALA A 93 4.57 10.35 -1.00
C ALA A 93 4.11 9.16 -0.15
N LEU A 94 2.82 9.10 0.18
CA LEU A 94 2.22 8.00 0.93
C LEU A 94 2.25 6.67 0.14
N TRP A 95 2.04 6.69 -1.18
CA TRP A 95 2.18 5.48 -2.00
C TRP A 95 3.60 4.93 -1.99
N PHE A 96 4.62 5.79 -2.08
CA PHE A 96 6.01 5.37 -1.96
C PHE A 96 6.33 4.83 -0.55
N ALA A 97 5.81 5.48 0.50
CA ALA A 97 5.95 4.98 1.86
C ALA A 97 5.31 3.60 2.02
N LEU A 98 4.10 3.39 1.48
CA LEU A 98 3.41 2.11 1.52
C LEU A 98 4.19 1.02 0.75
N ALA A 99 4.71 1.32 -0.43
CA ALA A 99 5.55 0.41 -1.20
C ALA A 99 6.80 -0.01 -0.41
N GLY A 100 7.50 0.98 0.18
CA GLY A 100 8.69 0.74 1.00
C GLY A 100 8.40 -0.12 2.23
N LEU A 101 7.37 0.24 3.00
CA LEU A 101 6.96 -0.53 4.19
C LEU A 101 6.54 -1.97 3.83
N SER A 102 5.85 -2.16 2.70
CA SER A 102 5.43 -3.48 2.24
C SER A 102 6.62 -4.37 1.89
N HIS A 103 7.62 -3.82 1.19
CA HIS A 103 8.83 -4.54 0.83
C HIS A 103 9.69 -4.88 2.06
N VAL A 104 9.93 -3.89 2.93
CA VAL A 104 10.71 -4.06 4.16
C VAL A 104 10.02 -5.02 5.13
N GLY A 105 8.70 -4.91 5.29
CA GLY A 105 7.91 -5.79 6.15
C GLY A 105 7.98 -7.24 5.69
N ARG A 106 7.84 -7.50 4.38
CA ARG A 106 8.00 -8.84 3.80
C ARG A 106 9.42 -9.38 3.97
N SER A 107 10.45 -8.61 3.61
CA SER A 107 11.84 -9.05 3.72
C SER A 107 12.19 -9.44 5.16
N ARG A 108 11.90 -8.57 6.13
CA ARG A 108 12.18 -8.86 7.54
C ARG A 108 11.37 -10.04 8.08
N LEU A 109 10.14 -10.21 7.62
CA LEU A 109 9.32 -11.35 8.02
C LEU A 109 9.89 -12.66 7.48
N SER A 110 10.32 -12.69 6.22
CA SER A 110 11.03 -13.84 5.64
C SER A 110 12.21 -14.25 6.51
N ASP A 111 13.09 -13.29 6.80
CA ASP A 111 14.32 -13.53 7.54
C ASP A 111 14.03 -13.99 8.99
N ALA A 112 12.93 -13.55 9.57
CA ALA A 112 12.50 -13.96 10.90
C ALA A 112 11.88 -15.37 10.91
N LEU A 113 11.10 -15.72 9.89
CA LEU A 113 10.50 -17.06 9.75
C LEU A 113 11.55 -18.17 9.58
N ASP A 114 12.73 -17.84 9.07
CA ASP A 114 13.85 -18.79 8.97
C ASP A 114 14.53 -19.10 10.32
N ARG A 115 14.30 -18.25 11.34
CA ARG A 115 15.02 -18.29 12.63
C ARG A 115 14.13 -18.53 13.84
N GLU A 116 12.84 -18.22 13.73
CA GLU A 116 11.92 -18.08 14.85
C GLU A 116 10.57 -18.75 14.56
N SER A 117 9.71 -18.86 15.57
CA SER A 117 8.33 -19.30 15.36
C SER A 117 7.54 -18.24 14.55
N ALA A 118 6.48 -18.66 13.85
CA ALA A 118 5.63 -17.72 13.10
C ALA A 118 5.02 -16.61 13.97
N SER A 119 4.70 -16.93 15.22
CA SER A 119 4.18 -15.98 16.20
C SER A 119 5.23 -14.92 16.56
N ASP A 120 6.46 -15.35 16.87
CA ASP A 120 7.54 -14.45 17.27
C ASP A 120 7.98 -13.57 16.09
N ALA A 121 8.13 -14.18 14.91
CA ALA A 121 8.43 -13.47 13.67
C ALA A 121 7.36 -12.40 13.37
N ALA A 122 6.08 -12.75 13.48
CA ALA A 122 4.98 -11.82 13.29
C ALA A 122 4.98 -10.69 14.33
N ALA A 123 5.27 -10.99 15.60
CA ALA A 123 5.36 -10.00 16.66
C ALA A 123 6.50 -9.01 16.41
N GLY A 124 7.66 -9.48 15.96
CA GLY A 124 8.84 -8.67 15.66
C GLY A 124 8.62 -7.67 14.52
N VAL A 125 7.87 -8.05 13.49
CA VAL A 125 7.60 -7.19 12.31
C VAL A 125 6.29 -6.41 12.39
N ALA A 126 5.44 -6.69 13.37
CA ALA A 126 4.12 -6.08 13.50
C ALA A 126 4.12 -4.53 13.41
N PRO A 127 5.06 -3.79 14.03
CA PRO A 127 5.09 -2.34 13.92
C PRO A 127 5.18 -1.83 12.48
N ILE A 128 5.87 -2.54 11.59
CA ILE A 128 6.02 -2.17 10.17
C ILE A 128 4.67 -2.30 9.45
N PHE A 129 3.96 -3.41 9.66
CA PHE A 129 2.64 -3.61 9.07
C PHE A 129 1.57 -2.68 9.65
N TYR A 130 1.66 -2.32 10.93
CA TYR A 130 0.78 -1.29 11.52
C TYR A 130 1.07 0.10 10.95
N ALA A 131 2.35 0.46 10.76
CA ALA A 131 2.71 1.69 10.07
C ALA A 131 2.17 1.70 8.63
N ALA A 132 2.27 0.57 7.91
CA ALA A 132 1.68 0.43 6.57
C ALA A 132 0.16 0.61 6.61
N GLY A 133 -0.53 0.03 7.59
CA GLY A 133 -1.95 0.22 7.81
C GLY A 133 -2.33 1.69 8.07
N ALA A 134 -1.56 2.40 8.89
CA ALA A 134 -1.77 3.83 9.13
C ALA A 134 -1.57 4.66 7.85
N VAL A 135 -0.55 4.34 7.04
CA VAL A 135 -0.34 4.96 5.72
C VAL A 135 -1.52 4.67 4.78
N ALA A 136 -2.06 3.45 4.77
CA ALA A 136 -3.23 3.10 3.97
C ALA A 136 -4.49 3.88 4.41
N VAL A 137 -4.72 4.07 5.72
CA VAL A 137 -5.79 4.97 6.20
C VAL A 137 -5.55 6.40 5.70
N GLY A 138 -4.33 6.91 5.82
CA GLY A 138 -3.97 8.23 5.32
C GLY A 138 -4.25 8.40 3.83
N LEU A 139 -3.94 7.39 3.02
CA LEU A 139 -4.24 7.36 1.59
C LEU A 139 -5.75 7.42 1.32
N LEU A 140 -6.57 6.65 2.05
CA LEU A 140 -8.02 6.69 1.90
C LEU A 140 -8.61 8.05 2.29
N LEU A 141 -8.09 8.68 3.34
CA LEU A 141 -8.50 10.03 3.75
C LEU A 141 -8.13 11.07 2.71
N VAL A 142 -6.89 11.05 2.20
CA VAL A 142 -6.44 11.95 1.13
C VAL A 142 -7.26 11.76 -0.13
N ALA A 143 -7.55 10.52 -0.52
CA ALA A 143 -8.39 10.21 -1.66
C ALA A 143 -9.83 10.71 -1.48
N GLY A 144 -10.42 10.60 -0.28
CA GLY A 144 -11.77 11.11 0.00
C GLY A 144 -11.87 12.64 0.01
N LEU A 145 -10.75 13.34 0.16
CA LEU A 145 -10.67 14.81 0.09
C LEU A 145 -10.41 15.34 -1.33
N LEU A 146 -10.06 14.47 -2.28
CA LEU A 146 -9.78 14.79 -3.69
C LEU A 146 -11.02 14.61 -4.57
#